data_AF-A0A7C5VMN1-F1
#
_entry.id   AF-A0A7C5VMN1-F1
#
_cell.length_a   1.000
_cell.length_b   1.000
_cell.length_c   1.000
_cell.angle_alpha   90.00
_cell.angle_beta   90.00
_cell.angle_gamma   90.00
#
_symmetry.space_group_name_H-M   'P 1'
#
loop_
_entity.id
_entity.type
_entity.pdbx_description
1 polymer ?
#
loop_
_entity_poly.entity_id
_entity_poly.type
_entity_poly.pdbx_seq_one_letter_code
_entity_poly.pdbx_strand_id
1 'polypeptide(L)'
;MKIRVKFVGDLQQKVGMADSWIFLPEGATFKEALVELRKRGVKLDLENSSMVIFVNGRRLDFIGGINLPLKDLDEIVVMPIIAGGNCTQGRGSSYTEIPEDPIKNVLDCNSSC
;
A
#
# COMPACT_ATOMS: atom_id res chain seq x y z
N MET A 1 16.57 6.35 16.49
CA MET A 1 15.75 7.00 15.44
C MET A 1 14.32 6.49 15.45
N LYS A 2 13.37 7.29 15.00
CA LYS A 2 11.93 7.03 14.94
C LYS A 2 11.46 7.16 13.50
N ILE A 3 10.87 6.11 12.94
CA ILE A 3 10.37 6.10 11.56
C ILE A 3 8.86 5.80 11.52
N ARG A 4 8.19 6.30 10.50
CA ARG A 4 6.74 6.10 10.31
C ARG A 4 6.51 5.02 9.27
N VAL A 5 5.73 4.00 9.62
CA VAL A 5 5.26 2.98 8.68
C VAL A 5 3.78 3.21 8.44
N LYS A 6 3.38 3.37 7.18
CA LYS A 6 1.98 3.47 6.73
C LYS A 6 1.63 2.25 5.89
N PHE A 7 0.48 1.65 6.18
CA PHE A 7 -0.13 0.62 5.35
C PHE A 7 -1.25 1.26 4.51
N VAL A 8 -1.46 0.77 3.29
CA VAL A 8 -2.46 1.32 2.35
C VAL A 8 -3.33 0.18 1.81
N GLY A 9 -4.61 0.45 1.55
CA GLY A 9 -5.53 -0.53 0.97
C GLY A 9 -5.89 -1.65 1.95
N ASP A 10 -6.06 -2.87 1.43
CA ASP A 10 -6.43 -4.07 2.18
C ASP A 10 -5.38 -4.47 3.24
N LEU A 11 -4.13 -4.04 3.09
CA LEU A 11 -3.09 -4.22 4.12
C LEU A 11 -3.47 -3.57 5.46
N GLN A 12 -4.21 -2.46 5.47
CA GLN A 12 -4.67 -1.85 6.74
C GLN A 12 -5.57 -2.79 7.53
N GLN A 13 -6.44 -3.54 6.84
CA GLN A 13 -7.35 -4.51 7.46
C GLN A 13 -6.60 -5.79 7.86
N LYS A 14 -5.69 -6.28 7.01
CA LYS A 14 -4.86 -7.46 7.28
C LYS A 14 -3.91 -7.27 8.47
N VAL A 15 -3.39 -6.06 8.65
CA VAL A 15 -2.43 -5.73 9.73
C VAL A 15 -3.14 -5.12 10.95
N GLY A 16 -4.39 -4.66 10.81
CA GLY A 16 -5.18 -4.07 11.89
C GLY A 16 -4.76 -2.65 12.29
N MET A 17 -3.90 -1.99 11.50
CA MET A 17 -3.44 -0.62 11.74
C MET A 17 -3.18 0.12 10.43
N ALA A 18 -3.53 1.41 10.39
CA ALA A 18 -3.27 2.27 9.23
C ALA A 18 -1.86 2.86 9.24
N ASP A 19 -1.38 3.32 10.41
CA ASP A 19 -0.01 3.76 10.61
C ASP A 19 0.57 3.28 11.96
N SER A 20 1.90 3.21 12.01
CA SER A 20 2.64 2.83 13.20
C SER A 20 3.97 3.56 13.25
N TRP A 21 4.41 3.91 14.45
CA TRP A 21 5.75 4.40 14.68
C TRP A 21 6.62 3.26 15.21
N ILE A 22 7.78 3.06 14.58
CA ILE A 22 8.78 2.10 15.06
C ILE A 22 10.07 2.84 15.43
N PHE A 23 10.66 2.42 16.54
CA PHE A 23 11.92 2.95 17.05
C PHE A 23 13.03 1.97 16.72
N LEU A 24 14.10 2.46 16.10
CA LEU A 24 15.24 1.68 15.64
C LEU A 24 16.56 2.33 16.14
N PRO A 25 17.65 1.56 16.26
CA PRO A 25 18.97 2.12 16.50
C PRO A 25 19.38 3.06 15.36
N GLU A 26 20.32 3.96 15.63
CA GLU A 26 20.82 4.90 14.63
C GLU A 26 21.61 4.17 13.53
N GLY A 27 21.41 4.57 12.27
CA GLY A 27 22.01 3.89 11.11
C GLY A 27 21.35 2.56 10.73
N ALA A 28 20.19 2.23 11.32
CA ALA A 28 19.47 0.99 11.02
C ALA A 28 19.08 0.85 9.55
N THR A 29 19.02 -0.39 9.06
CA THR A 29 18.64 -0.72 7.69
C THR A 29 17.17 -1.09 7.55
N PHE A 30 16.65 -1.04 6.32
CA PHE A 30 15.30 -1.52 6.02
C PHE A 30 15.08 -3.00 6.44
N LYS A 31 16.13 -3.83 6.36
CA LYS A 31 16.14 -5.21 6.87
C LYS A 31 15.76 -5.30 8.36
N GLU A 32 16.26 -4.39 9.18
CA GLU A 32 16.01 -4.37 10.63
C GLU A 32 14.61 -3.82 10.94
N ALA A 33 14.15 -2.81 10.19
CA ALA A 33 12.76 -2.35 10.22
C ALA A 33 11.78 -3.50 9.94
N LEU A 34 12.08 -4.35 8.94
CA LEU A 34 11.28 -5.54 8.61
C LEU A 34 11.27 -6.57 9.74
N VAL A 35 12.39 -6.78 10.44
CA VAL A 35 12.45 -7.69 11.60
C VAL A 35 11.57 -7.18 12.74
N GLU A 36 11.60 -5.89 13.05
CA GLU A 36 10.71 -5.28 14.06
C GLU A 36 9.23 -5.34 13.66
N LEU A 37 8.91 -5.14 12.39
CA LEU A 37 7.54 -5.31 11.87
C LEU A 37 7.06 -6.77 12.00
N ARG A 38 7.90 -7.76 11.70
CA ARG A 38 7.58 -9.18 11.90
C ARG A 38 7.32 -9.53 13.36
N LYS A 39 8.09 -8.97 14.31
CA LYS A 39 7.85 -9.15 15.76
C LYS A 39 6.48 -8.62 16.19
N ARG A 40 5.98 -7.55 15.55
CA ARG A 40 4.64 -6.99 15.75
C ARG A 40 3.52 -7.77 15.02
N GLY A 41 3.82 -8.93 14.45
CA GLY A 41 2.87 -9.76 13.70
C GLY A 41 2.70 -9.39 12.23
N VAL A 42 3.39 -8.34 11.74
CA VAL A 42 3.26 -7.88 10.36
C VAL A 42 4.06 -8.79 9.41
N LYS A 43 3.36 -9.73 8.76
CA LYS A 43 3.95 -10.59 7.72
C LYS A 43 3.94 -9.86 6.37
N LEU A 44 5.00 -9.09 6.11
CA LEU A 44 5.30 -8.58 4.78
C LEU A 44 6.10 -9.62 4.01
N ASP A 45 5.50 -10.12 2.94
CA ASP A 45 6.15 -10.99 1.98
C ASP A 45 6.76 -10.12 0.87
N LEU A 46 8.10 -10.06 0.84
CA LEU A 46 8.86 -9.26 -0.12
C LEU A 46 9.22 -10.05 -1.38
N GLU A 47 9.10 -11.38 -1.33
CA GLU A 47 9.48 -12.28 -2.42
C GLU A 47 8.28 -12.54 -3.34
N ASN A 48 7.08 -12.69 -2.75
CA ASN A 48 5.85 -12.62 -3.51
C ASN A 48 5.56 -11.17 -3.92
N SER A 49 5.68 -10.89 -5.23
CA SER A 49 5.51 -9.59 -5.91
C SER A 49 4.08 -9.03 -5.89
N SER A 50 3.39 -9.17 -4.77
CA SER A 50 2.04 -8.69 -4.46
C SER A 50 2.02 -7.33 -3.75
N MET A 51 3.19 -6.80 -3.38
CA MET A 51 3.34 -5.55 -2.63
C MET A 51 4.42 -4.66 -3.24
N VAL A 52 4.31 -3.34 -3.03
CA VAL A 52 5.33 -2.35 -3.35
C VAL A 52 5.62 -1.53 -2.10
N ILE A 53 6.90 -1.25 -1.88
CA ILE A 53 7.36 -0.46 -0.74
C ILE A 53 8.03 0.81 -1.24
N PHE A 54 7.65 1.92 -0.63
CA PHE A 54 8.25 3.24 -0.85
C PHE A 54 8.90 3.72 0.45
N VAL A 55 10.06 4.36 0.32
CA VAL A 55 10.72 5.11 1.40
C VAL A 55 10.84 6.55 0.93
N ASN A 56 10.25 7.49 1.68
CA ASN A 56 10.16 8.91 1.32
C ASN A 56 9.68 9.15 -0.13
N GLY A 57 8.65 8.42 -0.55
CA GLY A 57 8.07 8.49 -1.89
C GLY A 57 8.85 7.83 -3.02
N ARG A 58 10.00 7.17 -2.73
CA ARG A 58 10.79 6.43 -3.73
C ARG A 58 10.67 4.93 -3.52
N ARG A 59 10.42 4.16 -4.59
CA ARG A 59 10.31 2.70 -4.50
C ARG A 59 11.63 2.08 -4.04
N LEU A 60 11.57 1.21 -3.03
CA LEU A 60 12.70 0.58 -2.35
C LEU A 60 13.69 -0.08 -3.32
N ASP A 61 13.17 -0.77 -4.33
CA ASP A 61 13.91 -1.51 -5.36
C ASP A 61 14.92 -0.63 -6.14
N PHE A 62 14.64 0.67 -6.30
CA PHE A 62 15.47 1.59 -7.07
C PHE A 62 16.48 2.40 -6.25
N ILE A 63 16.43 2.32 -4.92
CA ILE A 63 17.23 3.20 -4.03
C ILE A 63 18.23 2.48 -3.14
N GLY A 64 18.21 1.14 -3.10
CA GLY A 64 19.13 0.33 -2.28
C GLY A 64 18.54 -0.99 -1.77
N GLY A 65 17.26 -1.26 -2.02
CA GLY A 65 16.61 -2.50 -1.61
C GLY A 65 16.60 -2.69 -0.09
N ILE A 66 16.66 -3.96 0.33
CA ILE A 66 16.64 -4.38 1.74
C ILE A 66 17.78 -3.79 2.59
N ASN A 67 18.91 -3.43 1.96
CA ASN A 67 20.10 -2.89 2.62
C ASN A 67 20.11 -1.35 2.70
N LEU A 68 19.05 -0.67 2.28
CA LEU A 68 18.93 0.79 2.39
C LEU A 68 19.09 1.23 3.87
N PRO A 69 20.06 2.11 4.20
CA PRO A 69 20.14 2.74 5.51
C PRO A 69 19.01 3.77 5.65
N LEU A 70 18.25 3.66 6.74
CA LEU A 70 17.16 4.56 7.07
C LEU A 70 17.67 5.75 7.89
N LYS A 71 16.93 6.85 7.86
CA LYS A 71 17.17 8.07 8.63
C LYS A 71 16.03 8.35 9.60
N ASP A 72 16.30 9.21 10.58
CA ASP A 72 15.28 9.67 11.50
C ASP A 72 14.14 10.38 10.76
N LEU A 73 12.90 10.11 11.18
CA LEU A 73 11.65 10.57 10.58
C LEU A 73 11.35 10.06 9.16
N ASP A 74 12.11 9.10 8.62
CA ASP A 74 11.77 8.45 7.34
C ASP A 74 10.35 7.88 7.34
N GLU A 75 9.64 8.08 6.22
CA GLU A 75 8.32 7.52 5.97
C GLU A 75 8.42 6.30 5.04
N ILE A 76 8.02 5.15 5.55
CA ILE A 76 7.87 3.90 4.81
C ILE A 76 6.38 3.71 4.50
N VAL A 77 6.04 3.61 3.21
CA VAL A 77 4.68 3.28 2.75
C VAL A 77 4.69 1.88 2.15
N VAL A 78 3.87 1.00 2.69
CA VAL A 78 3.65 -0.35 2.17
C VAL A 78 2.27 -0.41 1.55
N MET A 79 2.20 -0.75 0.27
CA MET A 79 0.95 -0.88 -0.47
C MET A 79 0.88 -2.22 -1.21
N PRO A 80 -0.30 -2.84 -1.35
CA PRO A 80 -0.50 -3.94 -2.29
C PRO A 80 -0.26 -3.44 -3.73
N ILE A 81 0.09 -4.33 -4.65
CA ILE A 81 -0.08 -4.04 -6.08
C ILE A 81 -1.58 -4.03 -6.39
N ILE A 82 -2.12 -2.82 -6.55
CA ILE A 82 -3.47 -2.63 -7.06
C ILE A 82 -3.38 -2.64 -8.59
N ALA A 83 -3.77 -3.75 -9.21
CA ALA A 83 -4.09 -3.76 -10.63
C ALA A 83 -5.37 -2.91 -10.82
N GLY A 84 -5.20 -1.69 -11.33
CA GLY A 84 -6.29 -0.72 -11.45
C GLY A 84 -7.35 -1.19 -12.45
N GLY A 85 -8.62 -1.06 -12.06
CA GLY A 85 -9.75 -1.12 -12.99
C GLY A 85 -10.05 -2.49 -13.59
N ASN A 86 -10.67 -3.38 -12.81
CA ASN A 86 -11.49 -4.42 -13.42
C ASN A 86 -12.78 -3.77 -13.94
N CYS A 87 -12.74 -3.17 -15.12
CA CYS A 87 -13.92 -2.60 -15.79
C CYS A 87 -14.89 -3.68 -16.35
N THR A 88 -14.81 -4.92 -15.86
CA THR A 88 -15.92 -5.88 -15.92
C THR A 88 -17.14 -5.36 -15.15
N GLN A 89 -18.28 -6.03 -15.30
CA GLN A 89 -19.47 -5.92 -14.45
C GLN A 89 -20.28 -4.63 -14.60
N GLY A 90 -20.20 -3.97 -15.77
CA GLY A 90 -21.23 -3.00 -16.17
C GLY A 90 -22.58 -3.72 -16.31
N ARG A 91 -23.54 -3.48 -15.41
CA ARG A 91 -24.77 -4.29 -15.18
C ARG A 91 -24.49 -5.69 -14.58
N GLY A 92 -23.52 -5.76 -13.66
CA GLY A 92 -23.15 -6.92 -12.85
C GLY A 92 -22.24 -7.92 -13.55
N SER A 93 -22.30 -7.97 -14.91
CA SER A 93 -21.54 -8.82 -15.82
C SER A 93 -21.04 -8.05 -17.06
N SER A 94 -19.86 -8.40 -17.60
CA SER A 94 -19.25 -7.89 -18.88
C SER A 94 -18.73 -6.44 -18.91
N TYR A 95 -17.94 -6.11 -19.94
CA TYR A 95 -17.32 -4.80 -20.21
C TYR A 95 -18.15 -4.11 -21.32
N THR A 96 -18.65 -2.90 -21.09
CA THR A 96 -19.20 -2.05 -22.16
C THR A 96 -18.63 -0.65 -22.02
N GLU A 97 -17.58 -0.42 -22.82
CA GLU A 97 -17.41 0.72 -23.74
C GLU A 97 -17.73 2.12 -23.20
N ILE A 98 -16.72 2.99 -23.27
CA ILE A 98 -16.81 4.42 -22.94
C ILE A 98 -17.80 5.08 -23.91
N PRO A 99 -18.93 5.66 -23.45
CA PRO A 99 -19.85 6.35 -24.34
C PRO A 99 -19.34 7.74 -24.69
N GLU A 100 -19.24 8.04 -25.98
CA GLU A 100 -19.07 9.41 -26.48
C GLU A 100 -20.42 10.17 -26.46
N ASP A 101 -21.01 10.42 -25.28
CA ASP A 101 -21.98 11.52 -25.09
C ASP A 101 -22.32 11.80 -23.60
N PRO A 102 -22.42 13.08 -23.15
CA PRO A 102 -22.37 13.40 -21.72
C PRO A 102 -23.73 13.56 -21.00
N ILE A 103 -24.88 13.25 -21.63
CA ILE A 103 -26.20 13.65 -21.11
C ILE A 103 -27.13 12.46 -20.82
N LYS A 104 -26.84 11.72 -19.73
CA LYS A 104 -27.78 10.94 -18.89
C LYS A 104 -27.01 10.12 -17.84
N ASN A 105 -27.07 10.53 -16.56
CA ASN A 105 -27.04 9.66 -15.36
C ASN A 105 -27.00 10.52 -14.08
N VAL A 106 -28.15 11.09 -13.70
CA VAL A 106 -28.31 11.93 -12.50
C VAL A 106 -29.20 11.25 -11.43
N LEU A 107 -29.72 10.04 -11.67
CA LEU A 107 -30.88 9.53 -10.92
C LEU A 107 -30.74 8.22 -10.13
N ASP A 108 -29.67 7.43 -10.27
CA ASP A 108 -29.56 6.12 -9.60
C ASP A 108 -28.46 6.08 -8.52
N CYS A 109 -28.46 7.08 -7.63
CA CYS A 109 -27.72 7.07 -6.36
C CYS A 109 -28.66 7.30 -5.17
N ASN A 110 -29.70 6.47 -5.07
CA ASN A 110 -30.54 6.34 -3.87
C ASN A 110 -31.34 5.02 -3.90
N SER A 111 -30.79 3.96 -3.30
CA SER A 111 -31.56 2.92 -2.56
C SER A 111 -30.65 1.86 -1.96
N SER A 112 -30.56 1.91 -0.62
CA SER A 112 -30.40 0.76 0.29
C SER A 112 -29.03 0.08 0.45
N CYS A 113 -28.78 -0.21 1.74
CA CYS A 113 -27.74 -1.06 2.31
C CYS A 113 -27.92 -2.55 1.96
#